data_AF-A0A953HK74-F1
#
_entry.id   AF-A0A953HK74-F1
#
_cell.length_a   1.000
_cell.length_b   1.000
_cell.length_c   1.000
_cell.angle_alpha   90.00
_cell.angle_beta   90.00
_cell.angle_gamma   90.00
#
_symmetry.space_group_name_H-M   'P 1'
#
loop_
_entity.id
_entity.type
_entity.pdbx_description
1 polymer ?
#
loop_
_entity_poly.entity_id
_entity_poly.type
_entity_poly.pdbx_seq_one_letter_code
_entity_poly.pdbx_strand_id
1 'polypeptide(L)' 'MLVDIGPAKRIGTRKSILDRPLIDEDVTSFNGETVLTFCADGVHGVGALYRYELRLTTADMDLLRAAVGSA' A
#
# COMPACT_ATOMS: atom_id res chain seq x y z
N MET A 1 -12.14 -0.52 6.31
CA MET A 1 -11.39 -1.17 5.21
C MET A 1 -10.00 -1.51 5.74
N LEU A 2 -9.63 -2.80 5.79
CA LEU A 2 -8.29 -3.22 6.23
C LEU A 2 -7.40 -3.23 4.98
N VAL A 3 -6.44 -2.31 4.90
CA VAL A 3 -5.46 -2.26 3.82
C VAL A 3 -4.37 -3.28 4.16
N ASP A 4 -4.31 -4.35 3.36
CA ASP A 4 -3.43 -5.49 3.58
C ASP A 4 -2.12 -5.28 2.81
N ILE A 5 -0.98 -5.23 3.50
CA ILE A 5 0.31 -4.86 2.91
C ILE A 5 1.35 -5.95 3.15
N GLY A 6 2.05 -6.33 2.09
CA GLY A 6 3.12 -7.33 2.10
C GLY A 6 4.48 -6.76 1.70
N PRO A 7 5.60 -7.42 2.06
CA PRO A 7 6.93 -7.01 1.61
C PRO A 7 7.09 -7.23 0.09
N ALA A 8 7.63 -6.25 -0.64
CA ALA A 8 7.75 -6.34 -2.09
C ALA A 8 8.69 -7.46 -2.59
N LYS A 9 9.68 -7.88 -1.79
CA LYS A 9 10.73 -8.83 -2.21
C LYS A 9 10.98 -10.02 -1.25
N ARG A 10 10.21 -10.15 -0.16
CA ARG A 10 10.42 -11.21 0.84
C ARG A 10 9.10 -11.88 1.21
N ILE A 11 9.13 -13.21 1.38
CA ILE A 11 8.03 -13.96 1.99
C ILE A 11 7.97 -13.56 3.47
N GLY A 12 6.87 -12.95 3.90
CA GLY A 12 6.71 -12.48 5.28
C GLY A 12 5.24 -12.30 5.65
N THR A 13 4.98 -12.26 6.96
CA THR A 13 3.65 -12.04 7.53
C THR A 13 3.12 -10.65 7.17
N ARG A 14 1.87 -10.59 6.69
CA ARG A 14 1.18 -9.32 6.35
C ARG A 14 0.99 -8.46 7.60
N LYS A 15 1.07 -7.13 7.45
CA LYS A 15 0.95 -6.15 8.54
C LYS A 15 0.18 -4.91 8.08
N SER A 16 -0.52 -4.24 9.00
CA SER A 16 -1.23 -2.98 8.74
C SER A 16 -0.31 -1.76 8.95
N ILE A 17 -0.41 -0.75 8.08
CA ILE A 17 0.47 0.44 8.06
C ILE A 17 -0.20 1.75 8.52
N LEU A 18 -1.40 1.66 9.09
CA LEU A 18 -2.34 2.78 9.19
C LEU A 18 -1.85 4.00 10.02
N ASP A 19 -0.74 3.89 10.76
CA ASP A 19 -0.19 4.93 11.63
C ASP A 19 1.21 5.43 11.21
N ARG A 20 1.70 5.09 10.01
CA ARG A 20 3.06 5.42 9.58
C ARG A 20 3.10 6.45 8.46
N PRO A 21 4.05 7.41 8.50
CA PRO A 21 4.28 8.30 7.38
C PRO A 21 4.81 7.49 6.18
N LEU A 22 4.21 7.71 5.02
CA LEU A 22 4.67 7.15 3.76
C LEU A 22 5.80 8.02 3.20
N ILE A 23 6.77 7.37 2.57
CA ILE A 23 7.96 7.99 1.97
C ILE A 23 8.06 7.48 0.53
N ASP A 24 8.45 8.33 -0.42
CA ASP A 24 8.66 7.95 -1.84
C ASP A 24 7.49 7.16 -2.44
N GLU A 25 6.39 7.86 -2.69
CA GLU A 25 5.17 7.31 -3.28
C GLU A 25 5.25 7.30 -4.81
N ASP A 26 4.95 6.16 -5.42
CA ASP A 26 4.81 6.00 -6.86
C ASP A 26 3.53 5.22 -7.19
N VAL A 27 2.86 5.61 -8.27
CA VAL A 27 1.61 4.99 -8.71
C VAL A 27 1.76 4.55 -10.15
N THR A 28 1.67 3.24 -10.37
CA THR A 28 1.78 2.62 -11.69
C THR A 28 0.56 1.77 -11.99
N SER A 29 0.43 1.34 -13.25
CA SER A 29 -0.56 0.32 -13.62
C SER A 29 0.16 -0.92 -14.10
N PHE A 30 -0.25 -2.08 -13.59
CA PHE A 30 0.31 -3.37 -13.97
C PHE A 30 -0.82 -4.39 -14.14
N ASN A 31 -0.91 -5.01 -15.31
CA ASN A 31 -1.95 -5.99 -15.65
C ASN A 31 -3.40 -5.52 -15.38
N GLY A 32 -3.68 -4.22 -15.52
CA GLY A 32 -5.01 -3.65 -15.26
C GLY A 32 -5.29 -3.34 -13.78
N GLU A 33 -4.35 -3.65 -12.88
CA GLU A 33 -4.39 -3.23 -11.48
C GLU A 33 -3.67 -1.88 -11.32
N THR A 34 -4.08 -1.10 -10.33
CA THR A 34 -3.32 0.07 -9.87
C THR A 34 -2.36 -0.38 -8.78
N VAL A 35 -1.07 -0.13 -8.97
CA VAL A 35 -0.02 -0.52 -8.02
C VAL A 35 0.58 0.72 -7.40
N LEU A 36 0.38 0.89 -6.09
CA LEU A 36 1.06 1.90 -5.28
C LEU A 36 2.32 1.28 -4.69
N THR A 37 3.45 1.94 -4.92
CA THR A 37 4.72 1.60 -4.28
C THR A 37 5.09 2.71 -3.32
N PHE A 38 5.46 2.37 -2.09
CA PHE A 38 5.89 3.33 -1.10
C PHE A 38 6.92 2.72 -0.14
N CYS A 39 7.75 3.57 0.44
CA CYS A 39 8.64 3.24 1.54
C CYS A 39 7.96 3.60 2.88
N ALA A 40 8.18 2.77 3.89
CA ALA A 40 7.73 3.08 5.25
C ALA A 40 8.68 2.50 6.29
N ASP A 41 8.79 3.22 7.40
CA ASP A 41 9.60 2.84 8.55
C ASP A 41 8.79 2.00 9.54
N GLY A 42 9.47 1.21 10.37
CA GLY A 42 8.89 0.77 11.64
C GLY A 42 7.95 -0.43 11.58
N VAL A 43 7.45 -0.81 10.39
CA VAL A 43 6.48 -1.91 10.22
C VAL A 43 7.03 -3.26 10.68
N HIS A 44 8.30 -3.54 10.41
CA HIS A 44 8.96 -4.79 10.83
C HIS A 44 9.93 -4.62 12.01
N GLY A 45 9.96 -3.45 12.64
CA GLY A 45 10.85 -3.14 13.76
C GLY A 45 11.34 -1.70 13.71
N VAL A 46 11.75 -1.17 14.86
CA VAL A 46 12.28 0.19 14.97
C VAL A 46 13.48 0.37 14.04
N GLY A 47 13.44 1.41 13.20
CA GLY A 47 14.48 1.71 12.21
C GLY A 47 14.45 0.84 10.94
N ALA A 48 13.49 -0.07 10.79
CA ALA A 48 13.38 -0.90 9.61
C ALA A 48 12.63 -0.16 8.48
N LEU A 49 13.38 0.34 7.49
CA LEU A 49 12.84 1.01 6.31
C LEU A 49 12.75 0.01 5.15
N TYR A 50 11.54 -0.23 4.66
CA TYR A 50 11.30 -1.13 3.54
C TYR A 50 10.38 -0.51 2.50
N ARG A 51 10.47 -1.05 1.27
CA ARG A 51 9.57 -0.76 0.16
C ARG A 51 8.43 -1.78 0.14
N TYR A 52 7.22 -1.26 0.00
CA TYR A 52 5.96 -1.99 -0.01
C TYR A 52 5.24 -1.76 -1.32
N GLU A 53 4.44 -2.76 -1.72
CA GLU A 53 3.51 -2.67 -2.84
C GLU A 53 2.08 -2.88 -2.33
N LEU A 54 1.19 -1.98 -2.70
CA LEU A 54 -0.26 -2.13 -2.55
C LEU A 54 -0.87 -2.25 -3.94
N ARG A 55 -1.57 -3.36 -4.18
CA ARG A 55 -2.26 -3.62 -5.45
C ARG A 55 -3.75 -3.44 -5.25
N LEU A 56 -4.33 -2.59 -6.09
CA LEU A 56 -5.74 -2.25 -6.08
C LEU A 56 -6.35 -2.76 -7.37
N THR A 57 -7.35 -3.63 -7.24
CA THR A 57 -8.17 -4.04 -8.37
C THR A 57 -9.03 -2.88 -8.85
N THR A 58 -9.65 -3.03 -10.03
CA THR A 58 -10.63 -2.04 -10.51
C THR A 58 -11.76 -1.82 -9.50
N ALA A 59 -12.24 -2.89 -8.86
CA ALA A 59 -13.30 -2.79 -7.85
C ALA A 59 -12.85 -2.00 -6.60
N ASP A 60 -11.60 -2.19 -6.15
CA ASP A 60 -11.04 -1.43 -5.03
C ASP A 60 -10.91 0.06 -5.40
N MET A 61 -10.50 0.36 -6.63
CA MET A 61 -10.40 1.72 -7.14
C MET A 61 -11.77 2.40 -7.26
N ASP A 62 -12.80 1.67 -7.64
CA ASP A 62 -14.17 2.20 -7.70
C ASP A 62 -14.69 2.55 -6.30
N LEU A 63 -14.40 1.72 -5.30
CA LEU A 63 -14.71 2.01 -3.89
C LEU A 63 -13.96 3.25 -3.38
N LEU A 64 -12.67 3.38 -3.70
CA LEU A 64 -11.86 4.54 -3.33
C LEU A 64 -12.38 5.84 -3.98
N ARG A 65 -12.72 5.79 -5.27
CA ARG A 65 -13.30 6.93 -6.00
C ARG A 65 -14.62 7.37 -5.39
N ALA A 66 -15.48 6.42 -5.03
CA ALA A 66 -16.75 6.72 -4.35
C ALA A 66 -16.52 7.40 -2.99
N ALA A 67 -15.52 6.94 -2.23
CA ALA A 67 -15.18 7.52 -0.94
C ALA A 67 -14.63 8.97 -1.05
N VAL A 68 -13.79 9.25 -2.06
CA VAL A 68 -13.19 10.58 -2.27
C VAL A 68 -14.18 11.57 -2.91
N GLY A 69 -15.03 11.12 -3.83
CA GLY A 69 -16.05 11.97 -4.46
C GLY A 69 -17.21 12.37 -3.56
N SER A 70 -17.25 11.84 -2.33
CA SER A 70 -18.24 12.16 -1.29
C SER A 70 -17.72 13.18 -0.26
N ALA A 71 -16.53 13.75 -0.48
CA ALA A 71 -15.86 14.70 0.41
C ALA A 71 -15.97 16.15 -0.08
#